data_AF-A0A8J7CDJ9-F1
#
_entry.id   AF-A0A8J7CDJ9-F1
#
_cell.length_a   1.000
_cell.length_b   1.000
_cell.length_c   1.000
_cell.angle_alpha   90.00
_cell.angle_beta   90.00
_cell.angle_gamma   90.00
#
_symmetry.space_group_name_H-M   'P 1'
#
loop_
_entity.id
_entity.type
_entity.pdbx_description
1 polymer ?
#
loop_
_entity_poly.entity_id
_entity_poly.type
_entity_poly.pdbx_seq_one_letter_code
_entity_poly.pdbx_strand_id
1 'polypeptide(L)'
;MSPPRKKSTAQNAVLLFHSLMKHRYGPKWNTDVSAPAIAAVAQDVAQGFGGAPRDIEAVNFLARGDRQCRWRFPDGSVALSCPRGLIADCRARAWSPRSAERGAPRQETARPRA
;
A
#
# COMPACT_ATOMS: atom_id res chain seq x y z
N MET A 1 0.79 -1.07 35.49
CA MET A 1 1.15 -1.93 34.34
C MET A 1 0.39 -1.44 33.11
N SER A 2 1.09 -0.90 32.11
CA SER A 2 0.44 -0.53 30.84
C SER A 2 0.14 -1.81 30.06
N PRO A 3 -1.07 -1.97 29.49
CA PRO A 3 -1.39 -3.15 28.70
C PRO A 3 -0.45 -3.26 27.48
N PRO A 4 -0.09 -4.47 27.04
CA PRO A 4 0.72 -4.66 25.84
C PRO A 4 -0.04 -4.05 24.65
N ARG A 5 0.60 -3.12 23.94
CA ARG A 5 0.01 -2.52 22.73
C ARG A 5 -0.20 -3.64 21.71
N LYS A 6 -1.45 -3.95 21.38
CA LYS A 6 -1.78 -4.86 20.26
C LYS A 6 -1.10 -4.32 18.99
N LYS A 7 -0.37 -5.18 18.27
CA LYS A 7 0.19 -4.83 16.97
C LYS A 7 -0.94 -4.48 16.01
N SER A 8 -0.76 -3.43 15.21
CA SER A 8 -1.74 -3.06 14.19
C SER A 8 -1.74 -4.06 13.04
N THR A 9 -2.82 -4.06 12.26
CA THR A 9 -2.98 -4.87 11.05
C THR A 9 -1.88 -4.57 10.05
N ALA A 10 -1.51 -3.30 9.86
CA ALA A 10 -0.36 -2.91 9.04
C ALA A 10 0.96 -3.52 9.53
N GLN A 11 1.20 -3.55 10.85
CA GLN A 11 2.40 -4.19 11.41
C GLN A 11 2.39 -5.70 11.18
N ASN A 12 1.24 -6.35 11.34
CA ASN A 12 1.09 -7.79 11.07
C ASN A 12 1.30 -8.11 9.59
N ALA A 13 0.78 -7.28 8.68
CA ALA A 13 0.99 -7.40 7.24
C ALA A 13 2.47 -7.29 6.88
N VAL A 14 3.20 -6.31 7.43
CA VAL A 14 4.64 -6.16 7.21
C VAL A 14 5.42 -7.38 7.72
N LEU A 15 5.09 -7.87 8.91
CA LEU A 15 5.73 -9.06 9.47
C LEU A 15 5.52 -10.28 8.58
N LEU A 16 4.29 -10.50 8.11
CA LEU A 16 3.99 -11.61 7.20
C LEU A 16 4.75 -11.46 5.88
N PHE A 17 4.74 -10.27 5.28
CA PHE A 17 5.46 -9.97 4.05
C PHE A 17 6.95 -10.33 4.18
N HIS A 18 7.63 -9.85 5.24
CA HIS A 18 9.04 -10.15 5.46
C HIS A 18 9.29 -11.65 5.68
N SER A 19 8.42 -12.34 6.42
CA SER A 19 8.53 -13.79 6.62
C SER A 19 8.35 -14.56 5.32
N LEU A 20 7.36 -14.20 4.50
CA LEU A 20 7.11 -14.81 3.20
C LEU A 20 8.30 -14.63 2.25
N MET A 21 8.82 -13.41 2.15
CA MET A 21 9.95 -13.12 1.28
C MET A 21 11.22 -13.86 1.72
N LYS A 22 11.50 -13.90 3.02
CA LYS A 22 12.65 -14.66 3.56
C LYS A 22 12.51 -16.17 3.35
N HIS A 23 11.30 -16.72 3.53
CA HIS A 23 11.05 -18.14 3.35
C HIS A 23 11.16 -18.56 1.89
N ARG A 24 10.63 -17.74 0.96
CA ARG A 24 10.59 -18.06 -0.46
C ARG A 24 11.88 -17.77 -1.21
N TYR A 25 12.56 -16.67 -0.89
CA TYR A 25 13.70 -16.16 -1.65
C TYR A 25 14.98 -16.03 -0.83
N GLY A 26 14.95 -16.43 0.45
CA GLY A 26 16.11 -16.36 1.34
C GLY A 26 16.33 -14.98 1.98
N PRO A 27 17.35 -14.84 2.84
CA PRO A 27 17.56 -13.62 3.64
C PRO A 27 17.97 -12.39 2.82
N LYS A 28 18.46 -12.58 1.58
CA LYS A 28 18.91 -11.53 0.65
C LYS A 28 17.87 -11.20 -0.43
N TRP A 29 16.61 -11.55 -0.21
CA TRP A 29 15.53 -11.32 -1.18
C TRP A 29 15.43 -9.86 -1.66
N ASN A 30 15.82 -8.88 -0.85
CA ASN A 30 15.76 -7.46 -1.19
C ASN A 30 16.81 -7.03 -2.25
N THR A 31 17.85 -7.85 -2.48
CA THR A 31 18.83 -7.67 -3.56
C THR A 31 18.58 -8.62 -4.72
N ASP A 32 18.08 -9.82 -4.41
CA ASP A 32 18.04 -10.94 -5.37
C ASP A 32 16.69 -11.02 -6.12
N VAL A 33 15.65 -10.37 -5.61
CA VAL A 33 14.32 -10.35 -6.22
C VAL A 33 14.08 -9.02 -6.91
N SER A 34 13.53 -9.08 -8.12
CA SER A 34 13.18 -7.88 -8.87
C SER A 34 12.14 -7.01 -8.12
N ALA A 35 12.30 -5.70 -8.24
CA ALA A 35 11.39 -4.71 -7.66
C ALA A 35 9.90 -4.96 -7.98
N PRO A 36 9.52 -5.27 -9.24
CA PRO A 36 8.13 -5.60 -9.57
C PRO A 36 7.60 -6.83 -8.83
N ALA A 37 8.41 -7.88 -8.67
CA ALA A 37 8.00 -9.08 -7.94
C ALA A 37 7.85 -8.81 -6.42
N ILE A 38 8.75 -8.02 -5.84
CA ILE A 38 8.64 -7.54 -4.45
C ILE A 38 7.33 -6.77 -4.26
N ALA A 39 7.03 -5.87 -5.19
CA ALA A 39 5.87 -5.01 -5.15
C ALA A 39 4.55 -5.79 -5.29
N ALA A 40 4.52 -6.80 -6.17
CA ALA A 40 3.39 -7.72 -6.32
C ALA A 40 3.09 -8.48 -5.02
N VAL A 41 4.12 -9.07 -4.38
CA VAL A 41 3.92 -9.78 -3.11
C VAL A 41 3.46 -8.82 -2.00
N ALA A 42 4.01 -7.61 -1.95
CA ALA A 42 3.58 -6.59 -0.99
C ALA A 42 2.11 -6.21 -1.17
N GLN A 43 1.65 -6.11 -2.41
CA GLN A 43 0.25 -5.86 -2.76
C GLN A 43 -0.65 -7.03 -2.34
N ASP A 44 -0.28 -8.27 -2.68
CA ASP A 44 -1.06 -9.46 -2.34
C ASP A 44 -1.24 -9.59 -0.82
N VAL A 45 -0.17 -9.34 -0.06
CA VAL A 45 -0.22 -9.33 1.40
C VAL A 45 -1.15 -8.22 1.90
N ALA A 46 -1.02 -6.99 1.39
CA ALA A 46 -1.89 -5.89 1.81
C ALA A 46 -3.37 -6.20 1.53
N GLN A 47 -3.70 -6.74 0.36
CA GLN A 47 -5.06 -7.15 0.00
C GLN A 47 -5.57 -8.30 0.87
N GLY A 48 -4.73 -9.30 1.17
CA GLY A 48 -5.07 -10.44 2.03
C GLY A 48 -5.41 -10.04 3.47
N PHE A 49 -4.87 -8.92 3.95
CA PHE A 49 -5.22 -8.32 5.25
C PHE A 49 -6.43 -7.37 5.18
N GLY A 50 -7.14 -7.30 4.04
CA GLY A 50 -8.28 -6.40 3.83
C GLY A 50 -7.87 -4.95 3.58
N GLY A 51 -6.64 -4.71 3.12
CA GLY A 51 -6.15 -3.39 2.77
C GLY A 51 -6.87 -2.83 1.54
N ALA A 52 -7.48 -1.66 1.67
CA ALA A 52 -8.01 -0.91 0.55
C ALA A 52 -6.96 0.08 0.01
N PRO A 53 -6.66 0.08 -1.29
CA PRO A 53 -5.73 1.03 -1.88
C PRO A 53 -6.35 2.43 -1.90
N ARG A 54 -5.55 3.45 -1.60
CA ARG A 54 -6.00 4.85 -1.68
C ARG A 54 -6.15 5.32 -3.13
N ASP A 55 -5.33 4.78 -4.02
CA ASP A 55 -5.28 5.13 -5.43
C ASP A 55 -5.16 3.83 -6.24
N ILE A 56 -6.19 3.52 -7.01
CA ILE A 56 -6.25 2.31 -7.84
C ILE A 56 -5.23 2.40 -8.98
N GLU A 57 -4.94 3.58 -9.51
CA GLU A 57 -3.90 3.74 -10.52
C GLU A 57 -2.52 3.42 -9.93
N ALA A 58 -2.28 3.83 -8.68
CA ALA A 58 -1.03 3.51 -7.98
C ALA A 58 -0.82 1.99 -7.81
N VAL A 59 -1.88 1.19 -7.72
CA VAL A 59 -1.80 -0.28 -7.72
C VAL A 59 -1.30 -0.80 -9.07
N ASN A 60 -1.83 -0.28 -10.18
CA ASN A 60 -1.41 -0.67 -11.52
C ASN A 60 0.03 -0.26 -11.83
N PHE A 61 0.48 0.89 -11.34
CA PHE A 61 1.87 1.35 -11.51
C PHE A 61 2.86 0.68 -10.54
N LEU A 62 2.39 0.25 -9.37
CA LEU A 62 3.19 -0.55 -8.43
C LEU A 62 3.61 -1.88 -9.07
N ALA A 63 2.72 -2.53 -9.82
CA ALA A 63 3.04 -3.74 -10.58
C ALA A 63 4.14 -3.53 -11.63
N ARG A 64 4.35 -2.29 -12.08
CA ARG A 64 5.44 -1.90 -13.00
C ARG A 64 6.74 -1.52 -12.28
N GLY A 65 6.70 -1.37 -10.96
CA GLY A 65 7.86 -0.98 -10.15
C GLY A 65 8.11 0.53 -10.07
N ASP A 66 7.19 1.37 -10.55
CA ASP A 66 7.44 2.82 -10.73
C ASP A 66 6.82 3.69 -9.62
N ARG A 67 5.86 3.16 -8.86
CA ARG A 67 5.12 3.93 -7.85
C ARG A 67 4.92 3.18 -6.55
N GLN A 68 4.58 3.95 -5.52
CA GLN A 68 4.20 3.44 -4.20
C GLN A 68 2.67 3.46 -4.08
N CYS A 69 2.09 2.45 -3.45
CA CYS A 69 0.66 2.44 -3.15
C CYS A 69 0.43 2.46 -1.64
N ARG A 70 -0.49 3.31 -1.20
CA ARG A 70 -0.87 3.44 0.21
C ARG A 70 -2.14 2.63 0.46
N TRP A 71 -2.06 1.75 1.46
CA TRP A 71 -3.12 0.84 1.86
C TRP A 71 -3.69 1.25 3.21
N ARG A 72 -5.00 1.19 3.35
CA ARG A 72 -5.69 1.37 4.63
C ARG A 72 -6.36 0.07 5.05
N PHE A 73 -6.11 -0.34 6.28
CA PHE A 73 -6.68 -1.56 6.86
C PHE A 73 -7.95 -1.27 7.67
N PRO A 74 -8.75 -2.32 7.98
CA PRO A 74 -9.99 -2.17 8.75
C PRO A 74 -9.82 -1.56 10.14
N ASP A 75 -8.68 -1.78 10.78
CA ASP A 75 -8.35 -1.19 12.09
C ASP A 75 -7.86 0.27 12.01
N GLY A 76 -7.92 0.88 10.81
CA GLY A 76 -7.48 2.25 10.55
C GLY A 76 -5.98 2.42 10.39
N SER A 77 -5.19 1.36 10.55
CA SER A 77 -3.74 1.41 10.29
C SER A 77 -3.45 1.51 8.79
N VAL A 78 -2.24 1.93 8.47
CA VAL A 78 -1.82 2.21 7.09
C VAL A 78 -0.50 1.50 6.80
N ALA A 79 -0.38 0.96 5.59
CA ALA A 79 0.90 0.52 5.04
C ALA A 79 1.14 1.15 3.67
N LEU A 80 2.40 1.09 3.25
CA LEU A 80 2.87 1.54 1.96
C LEU A 80 3.56 0.35 1.29
N SER A 81 3.07 -0.05 0.13
CA SER A 81 3.81 -0.94 -0.75
C SER A 81 4.66 -0.12 -1.71
N CYS A 82 5.87 -0.58 -1.95
CA CYS A 82 6.82 0.04 -2.86
C CYS A 82 7.69 -1.04 -3.52
N PRO A 83 8.51 -0.67 -4.53
CA PRO A 83 9.48 -1.58 -5.14
C PRO A 83 10.47 -2.25 -4.17
N ARG A 84 10.58 -1.72 -2.93
CA ARG A 84 11.45 -2.25 -1.87
C ARG A 84 10.70 -3.08 -0.82
N GLY A 85 9.37 -3.20 -0.91
CA GLY A 85 8.56 -4.04 -0.04
C GLY A 85 7.38 -3.33 0.61
N LEU A 86 6.95 -3.83 1.76
CA LEU A 86 5.81 -3.31 2.53
C LEU A 86 6.29 -2.64 3.82
N ILE A 87 5.83 -1.41 4.07
CA ILE A 87 6.23 -0.59 5.23
C ILE A 87 4.98 -0.10 5.97
N ALA A 88 4.92 -0.29 7.29
CA ALA A 88 3.81 0.20 8.10
C ALA A 88 3.98 1.69 8.39
N ASP A 89 3.06 2.53 7.94
CA ASP A 89 3.02 3.93 8.32
C ASP A 89 2.24 4.07 9.63
N CYS A 90 2.98 3.99 10.73
CA CYS A 90 2.44 4.12 12.08
C CYS A 90 2.06 5.58 12.43
N ARG A 91 2.38 6.56 11.57
CA ARG A 91 2.20 8.00 11.81
C ARG A 91 1.12 8.64 10.93
N ALA A 92 0.58 7.90 9.97
CA ALA A 92 -0.55 8.27 9.14
C ALA A 92 -1.85 8.45 9.94
N ARG A 93 -1.97 9.54 10.69
CA ARG A 93 -3.23 9.96 11.33
C ARG A 93 -4.35 10.00 10.29
N ALA A 94 -5.46 9.34 10.67
CA ALA A 94 -6.80 9.37 10.08
C ALA A 94 -6.95 10.22 8.80
N TRP A 95 -6.86 9.56 7.64
CA TRP A 95 -7.39 10.13 6.40
C TRP A 95 -8.93 10.19 6.50
N SER A 96 -9.54 11.33 6.21
CA SER A 96 -11.00 11.50 6.16
C SER A 96 -11.49 11.30 4.71
N PRO A 97 -12.52 10.48 4.46
CA PRO A 97 -13.04 10.24 3.10
C PRO A 97 -13.56 11.51 2.41
N ARG A 98 -13.91 12.57 3.17
CA ARG A 98 -14.35 13.87 2.62
C ARG A 98 -13.27 14.64 1.85
N SER A 99 -12.01 14.21 1.87
CA SER A 99 -10.94 14.84 1.08
C SER A 99 -10.77 14.23 -0.31
N ALA A 100 -11.43 13.11 -0.63
CA ALA A 100 -11.38 12.49 -1.96
C ALA A 100 -12.23 13.23 -3.01
N GLU A 101 -13.30 13.90 -2.60
CA GLU A 101 -14.26 14.51 -3.54
C GLU A 101 -13.85 15.89 -4.07
N ARG A 102 -12.77 16.50 -3.54
CA ARG A 102 -12.30 17.83 -3.98
C ARG A 102 -11.24 17.80 -5.09
N GLY A 103 -10.96 16.63 -5.67
CA GLY A 103 -9.88 16.43 -6.64
C GLY A 103 -10.31 16.00 -8.04
N ALA A 104 -11.61 16.02 -8.37
CA ALA A 104 -12.03 15.79 -9.76
C ALA A 104 -11.77 17.06 -10.59
N PRO A 105 -10.91 17.04 -11.62
CA PRO A 105 -10.83 18.16 -12.55
C PRO A 105 -12.20 18.29 -13.23
N ARG A 106 -12.82 19.46 -13.11
CA ARG A 106 -13.97 19.84 -13.95
C ARG A 106 -13.54 19.64 -15.40
N GLN A 107 -14.16 18.69 -16.10
CA GLN A 107 -14.05 18.67 -17.55
C GLN A 107 -14.70 19.94 -18.09
N GLU A 108 -13.86 20.82 -18.62
CA GLU A 108 -14.26 22.00 -19.36
C GLU A 108 -14.91 21.52 -20.66
N THR A 109 -16.24 21.57 -20.69
CA THR A 109 -17.04 21.33 -21.89
C THR A 109 -16.66 22.36 -22.96
N ALA A 110 -15.80 21.97 -23.89
CA ALA A 110 -15.57 22.71 -25.12
C ALA A 110 -16.87 22.75 -25.93
N ARG A 111 -17.49 23.92 -26.03
CA ARG A 111 -18.58 24.19 -26.98
C ARG A 111 -18.04 24.12 -28.41
N PRO A 112 -18.73 23.48 -29.36
CA PRO A 112 -18.41 23.66 -30.77
C PRO A 112 -18.76 25.09 -31.19
N ARG A 113 -17.83 25.78 -31.84
CA ARG A 113 -18.14 27.01 -32.58
C ARG A 113 -18.84 26.60 -33.88
N ALA A 114 -19.99 27.22 -34.12
CA ALA A 114 -20.67 27.23 -35.42
C ALA A 114 -19.90 28.11 -36.41
#